data_AF-A0A7W5AKR5-F1
#
_entry.id   AF-A0A7W5AKR5-F1
#
_cell.length_a   1.000
_cell.length_b   1.000
_cell.length_c   1.000
_cell.angle_alpha   90.00
_cell.angle_beta   90.00
_cell.angle_gamma   90.00
#
_symmetry.space_group_name_H-M   'P 1'
#
loop_
_entity.id
_entity.type
_entity.pdbx_description
1 polymer ?
#
loop_
_entity_poly.entity_id
_entity_poly.type
_entity_poly.pdbx_seq_one_letter_code
_entity_poly.pdbx_strand_id
1 'polypeptide(L)'
;MDEQEDARICSTCQVVTIFEAASGRWIHPDPYRAKFSRDVCDAPAPGRPAKGAERRFGRGRAYRRDRWTITGTVADTVPDLDEPIAIGTDSSYKPVRTEAGVHRPISWGFVTTSGRYGMGANDSRGSVPGRDRVLQGELRAIWWALLEVPATHPITVYTDSRDAIDLLTRWRNGDRAMPAGYTVERASGREATLVQLAGRVERAGHRLRVTWVRGHTGHPLNECADALAKLARAWADERLAKGTAEADARRAVRNALTRFAG
;
A
#
# COMPACT_ATOMS: atom_id res chain seq x y z
N MET A 1 4.49 -27.79 -29.40
CA MET A 1 3.99 -26.40 -29.48
C MET A 1 3.23 -26.18 -28.19
N ASP A 2 3.94 -25.73 -27.15
CA ASP A 2 3.35 -25.50 -25.83
C ASP A 2 2.27 -24.41 -25.96
N GLU A 3 1.01 -24.80 -25.78
CA GLU A 3 -0.09 -23.87 -25.53
C GLU A 3 0.25 -23.09 -24.27
N GLN A 4 0.85 -21.91 -24.45
CA GLN A 4 0.93 -20.91 -23.41
C GLN A 4 -0.51 -20.48 -23.10
N GLU A 5 -1.14 -21.14 -22.11
CA GLU A 5 -2.40 -20.66 -21.52
C GLU A 5 -2.29 -19.15 -21.32
N ASP A 6 -3.28 -18.39 -21.81
CA ASP A 6 -3.38 -16.92 -21.68
C ASP A 6 -3.62 -16.54 -20.21
N ALA A 7 -2.62 -16.83 -19.38
CA ALA A 7 -2.61 -16.56 -17.96
C ALA A 7 -2.43 -15.06 -17.75
N ARG A 8 -3.41 -14.46 -17.08
CA ARG A 8 -3.46 -13.03 -16.79
C ARG A 8 -3.36 -12.78 -15.29
N ILE A 9 -2.97 -11.56 -14.94
CA ILE A 9 -3.04 -11.10 -13.55
C ILE A 9 -4.43 -10.55 -13.31
N CYS A 10 -5.17 -11.14 -12.37
CA CYS A 10 -6.49 -10.64 -12.01
C CYS A 10 -6.40 -9.19 -11.50
N SER A 11 -7.17 -8.29 -12.11
CA SER A 11 -7.18 -6.87 -11.73
C SER A 11 -7.77 -6.62 -10.34
N THR A 12 -8.56 -7.57 -9.83
CA THR A 12 -9.17 -7.54 -8.49
C THR A 12 -8.16 -7.93 -7.39
N CYS A 13 -7.62 -9.15 -7.45
CA CYS A 13 -6.82 -9.75 -6.35
C CYS A 13 -5.33 -9.93 -6.67
N GLN A 14 -4.91 -9.68 -7.92
CA GLN A 14 -3.57 -9.91 -8.46
C GLN A 14 -3.13 -11.37 -8.55
N VAL A 15 -3.97 -12.32 -8.15
CA VAL A 15 -3.73 -13.76 -8.34
C VAL A 15 -3.85 -14.09 -9.83
N VAL A 16 -3.04 -15.02 -10.30
CA VAL A 16 -3.11 -15.50 -11.68
C VAL A 16 -4.51 -16.04 -11.95
N THR A 17 -5.05 -15.69 -13.11
CA THR A 17 -6.32 -16.18 -13.63
C THR A 17 -6.12 -16.70 -15.05
N ILE A 18 -6.84 -17.76 -15.39
CA ILE A 18 -6.85 -18.37 -16.72
C ILE A 18 -8.29 -18.40 -17.23
N PHE A 19 -8.45 -18.46 -18.55
CA PHE A 19 -9.74 -18.70 -19.15
C PHE A 19 -10.03 -20.20 -19.16
N GLU A 20 -11.07 -20.63 -18.44
CA GLU A 20 -11.51 -22.00 -18.43
C GLU A 20 -12.58 -22.19 -19.52
N ALA A 21 -12.21 -22.87 -20.61
CA ALA A 21 -13.08 -23.08 -21.75
C ALA A 21 -14.37 -23.85 -21.39
N ALA A 22 -14.29 -24.78 -20.43
CA ALA A 22 -15.43 -25.59 -20.00
C ALA A 22 -16.56 -24.75 -19.36
N SER A 23 -16.21 -23.73 -18.58
CA SER A 23 -17.18 -22.82 -17.97
C SER A 23 -17.39 -21.52 -18.76
N GLY A 24 -16.55 -21.25 -19.75
CA GLY A 24 -16.53 -19.99 -20.50
C GLY A 24 -16.18 -18.78 -19.62
N ARG A 25 -15.53 -19.00 -18.48
CA ARG A 25 -15.25 -17.98 -17.47
C ARG A 25 -13.77 -17.91 -17.16
N TRP A 26 -13.36 -16.74 -16.69
CA TRP A 26 -12.08 -16.62 -16.03
C TRP A 26 -12.18 -17.26 -14.65
N ILE A 27 -11.15 -18.02 -14.27
CA ILE A 27 -11.07 -18.67 -12.96
C ILE A 27 -9.70 -18.42 -12.34
N HIS A 28 -9.61 -18.58 -11.02
CA HIS A 28 -8.34 -18.75 -10.34
C HIS A 28 -8.03 -20.25 -10.26
N PRO A 29 -6.96 -20.75 -10.91
CA PRO A 29 -6.57 -22.16 -10.80
C PRO A 29 -6.45 -22.59 -9.33
N ASP A 30 -6.91 -23.80 -9.02
CA ASP A 30 -6.95 -24.34 -7.65
C ASP A 30 -5.63 -24.19 -6.87
N PRO A 31 -4.44 -24.46 -7.46
CA PRO A 31 -3.18 -24.26 -6.74
C PRO A 31 -2.98 -22.81 -6.26
N TYR A 32 -3.45 -21.83 -7.03
CA TYR A 32 -3.36 -20.42 -6.67
C TYR A 32 -4.51 -19.98 -5.76
N ARG A 33 -5.73 -20.50 -5.98
CA ARG A 33 -6.88 -20.25 -5.11
C ARG A 33 -6.61 -20.71 -3.68
N ALA A 34 -6.04 -21.91 -3.51
CA ALA A 34 -5.65 -22.45 -2.23
C ALA A 34 -4.49 -21.66 -1.59
N LYS A 35 -3.43 -21.40 -2.36
CA LYS A 35 -2.23 -20.69 -1.88
C LYS A 35 -2.51 -19.26 -1.42
N PHE A 36 -3.45 -18.57 -2.08
CA PHE A 36 -3.81 -17.17 -1.80
C PHE A 36 -5.24 -17.03 -1.27
N SER A 37 -5.74 -18.01 -0.52
CA SER A 37 -7.13 -18.07 -0.04
C SER A 37 -7.61 -16.84 0.71
N ARG A 38 -6.71 -16.09 1.37
CA ARG A 38 -7.02 -14.84 2.09
C ARG A 38 -7.17 -13.62 1.18
N ASP A 39 -6.64 -13.69 -0.04
CA ASP A 39 -6.51 -12.56 -0.96
C ASP A 39 -7.30 -12.76 -2.26
N VAL A 40 -7.61 -14.01 -2.62
CA VAL A 40 -8.24 -14.39 -3.88
C VAL A 40 -9.71 -13.96 -3.87
N CYS A 41 -10.17 -13.35 -4.98
CA CYS A 41 -11.57 -12.99 -5.16
C CYS A 41 -12.35 -14.13 -5.80
N ASP A 42 -13.67 -14.19 -5.55
CA ASP A 42 -14.52 -15.21 -6.18
C ASP A 42 -14.82 -14.90 -7.67
N ALA A 43 -14.81 -13.62 -8.04
CA ALA A 43 -15.08 -13.16 -9.40
C ALA A 43 -13.80 -12.57 -10.04
N PRO A 44 -12.97 -13.39 -10.72
CA PRO A 44 -11.76 -12.91 -11.36
C PRO A 44 -12.06 -12.00 -12.56
N ALA A 45 -11.36 -10.88 -12.61
CA ALA A 45 -11.40 -9.94 -13.73
C ALA A 45 -10.04 -9.98 -14.46
N PRO A 46 -9.96 -10.48 -15.71
CA PRO A 46 -8.70 -10.62 -16.43
C PRO A 46 -8.03 -9.26 -16.67
N GLY A 47 -6.81 -9.10 -16.16
CA GLY A 47 -5.99 -7.92 -16.38
C GLY A 47 -4.94 -8.13 -17.47
N ARG A 48 -3.73 -7.58 -17.23
CA ARG A 48 -2.59 -7.75 -18.12
C ARG A 48 -2.10 -9.21 -18.18
N PRO A 49 -1.40 -9.62 -19.25
CA PRO A 49 -0.69 -10.90 -19.29
C PRO A 49 0.28 -11.08 -18.10
N ALA A 50 0.30 -12.28 -17.55
CA ALA A 50 1.21 -12.67 -16.47
C ALA A 50 2.62 -12.93 -17.01
N LYS A 51 3.66 -12.42 -16.36
CA LYS A 51 5.06 -12.71 -16.72
C LYS A 51 5.46 -14.12 -16.24
N GLY A 52 6.50 -14.71 -16.82
CA GLY A 52 6.93 -16.08 -16.46
C GLY A 52 7.14 -16.32 -14.96
N ALA A 53 7.76 -15.39 -14.24
CA ALA A 53 7.92 -15.50 -12.78
C ALA A 53 6.60 -15.38 -12.01
N GLU A 54 5.64 -14.62 -12.52
CA GLU A 54 4.32 -14.41 -11.90
C GLU A 54 3.42 -15.62 -12.14
N ARG A 55 3.49 -16.24 -13.33
CA ARG A 55 2.88 -17.54 -13.62
C ARG A 55 3.38 -18.58 -12.64
N ARG A 56 4.71 -18.76 -12.52
CA ARG A 56 5.29 -19.73 -11.57
C ARG A 56 4.89 -19.46 -10.11
N PHE A 57 4.83 -18.20 -9.70
CA PHE A 57 4.49 -17.85 -8.33
C PHE A 57 2.98 -17.92 -8.05
N GLY A 58 2.14 -17.70 -9.07
CA GLY A 58 0.69 -17.63 -8.99
C GLY A 58 0.10 -16.25 -8.70
N ARG A 59 0.93 -15.19 -8.68
CA ARG A 59 0.48 -13.83 -8.38
C ARG A 59 1.37 -12.81 -9.10
N GLY A 60 0.77 -11.74 -9.56
CA GLY A 60 1.50 -10.58 -10.08
C GLY A 60 2.32 -9.92 -8.98
N ARG A 61 3.54 -9.47 -9.31
CA ARG A 61 4.21 -8.49 -8.44
C ARG A 61 3.56 -7.13 -8.70
N ALA A 62 2.46 -6.86 -8.02
CA ALA A 62 1.64 -5.66 -8.20
C ALA A 62 2.47 -4.37 -8.06
N TYR A 63 3.49 -4.38 -7.19
CA TYR A 63 4.31 -3.21 -6.89
C TYR A 63 5.80 -3.54 -6.84
N ARG A 64 6.66 -2.53 -7.04
CA ARG A 64 8.10 -2.63 -6.74
C ARG A 64 8.24 -2.29 -5.26
N ARG A 65 8.88 -3.15 -4.46
CA ARG A 65 9.35 -2.73 -3.14
C ARG A 65 10.46 -1.72 -3.38
N ASP A 66 10.30 -0.50 -2.90
CA ASP A 66 11.39 0.46 -2.90
C ASP A 66 12.51 -0.06 -2.00
N ARG A 67 13.76 0.32 -2.29
CA ARG A 67 14.95 -0.13 -1.53
C ARG A 67 14.73 0.01 -0.02
N TRP A 68 14.11 1.11 0.36
CA TRP A 68 13.78 1.45 1.74
C TRP A 68 12.34 1.05 2.04
N THR A 69 12.07 -0.26 2.12
CA THR A 69 10.74 -0.76 2.50
C THR A 69 10.87 -1.84 3.57
N ILE A 70 10.17 -1.63 4.69
CA ILE A 70 9.98 -2.63 5.75
C ILE A 70 8.47 -2.82 5.91
N THR A 71 8.05 -4.08 5.96
CA THR A 71 6.70 -4.50 6.31
C THR A 71 6.81 -5.57 7.39
N GLY A 72 5.93 -5.55 8.37
CA GLY A 72 5.97 -6.52 9.45
C GLY A 72 4.60 -6.73 10.08
N THR A 73 4.58 -7.64 11.05
CA THR A 73 3.40 -7.94 11.84
C THR A 73 3.81 -8.06 13.31
N VAL A 74 3.03 -7.48 14.21
CA VAL A 74 3.08 -7.79 15.64
C VAL A 74 1.91 -8.73 15.96
N ALA A 75 2.16 -9.81 16.71
CA ALA A 75 1.26 -10.97 16.78
C ALA A 75 -0.04 -10.75 17.61
N ASP A 76 -0.99 -11.66 17.33
CA ASP A 76 -2.27 -12.02 17.96
C ASP A 76 -3.47 -11.07 17.89
N THR A 77 -3.61 -10.35 16.77
CA THR A 77 -4.93 -9.85 16.36
C THR A 77 -5.37 -10.59 15.10
N VAL A 78 -6.19 -11.63 15.29
CA VAL A 78 -7.08 -12.03 14.20
C VAL A 78 -8.05 -10.85 14.05
N PRO A 79 -8.10 -10.16 12.90
CA PRO A 79 -9.09 -9.12 12.73
C PRO A 79 -10.45 -9.76 12.96
N ASP A 80 -11.21 -9.19 13.90
CA ASP A 80 -12.61 -9.55 14.06
C ASP A 80 -13.28 -9.31 12.70
N LEU A 81 -13.94 -10.35 12.18
CA LEU A 81 -14.53 -10.24 10.87
C LEU A 81 -15.75 -9.30 10.85
N ASP A 82 -16.30 -9.02 12.03
CA ASP A 82 -17.44 -8.14 12.23
C ASP A 82 -17.01 -6.67 12.44
N GLU A 83 -15.74 -6.42 12.76
CA GLU A 83 -15.22 -5.06 12.95
C GLU A 83 -14.41 -4.56 11.74
N PRO A 84 -14.58 -3.28 11.34
CA PRO A 84 -13.70 -2.66 10.36
C PRO A 84 -12.25 -2.61 10.83
N ILE A 85 -11.31 -3.00 9.97
CA ILE A 85 -9.88 -2.82 10.27
C ILE A 85 -9.57 -1.32 10.22
N ALA A 86 -9.16 -0.76 11.34
CA ALA A 86 -8.69 0.61 11.44
C ALA A 86 -7.23 0.71 11.00
N ILE A 87 -6.92 1.74 10.22
CA ILE A 87 -5.61 1.97 9.61
C ILE A 87 -5.19 3.40 9.92
N GLY A 88 -4.02 3.60 10.51
CA GLY A 88 -3.36 4.91 10.57
C GLY A 88 -2.36 5.06 9.44
N THR A 89 -2.36 6.21 8.77
CA THR A 89 -1.36 6.55 7.74
C THR A 89 -0.76 7.91 8.01
N ASP A 90 0.51 8.06 7.65
CA ASP A 90 1.18 9.36 7.64
C ASP A 90 2.39 9.33 6.68
N SER A 91 2.95 10.51 6.42
CA SER A 91 4.12 10.73 5.60
C SER A 91 5.09 11.75 6.19
N SER A 92 6.35 11.63 5.78
CA SER A 92 7.40 12.57 6.19
C SER A 92 8.26 12.94 5.00
N TYR A 93 8.47 14.25 4.81
CA TYR A 93 9.34 14.78 3.77
C TYR A 93 10.29 15.83 4.35
N LYS A 94 11.60 15.63 4.14
CA LYS A 94 12.62 16.64 4.40
C LYS A 94 13.79 16.45 3.43
N PRO A 95 14.16 17.46 2.63
CA PRO A 95 15.38 17.41 1.84
C PRO A 95 16.60 17.29 2.76
N VAL A 96 17.53 16.41 2.42
CA VAL A 96 18.81 16.24 3.13
C VAL A 96 19.94 16.58 2.19
N ARG A 97 20.82 17.47 2.61
CA ARG A 97 22.00 17.88 1.85
C ARG A 97 23.19 17.09 2.36
N THR A 98 23.90 16.43 1.45
CA THR A 98 25.15 15.72 1.70
C THR A 98 26.21 16.23 0.73
N GLU A 99 27.47 15.88 0.94
CA GLU A 99 28.56 16.17 0.00
C GLU A 99 28.28 15.53 -1.38
N ALA A 100 27.59 14.38 -1.41
CA ALA A 100 27.20 13.67 -2.63
C ALA A 100 25.96 14.26 -3.33
N GLY A 101 25.31 15.29 -2.75
CA GLY A 101 24.17 16.00 -3.35
C GLY A 101 22.96 16.15 -2.45
N VAL A 102 21.77 16.39 -3.05
CA VAL A 102 20.51 16.56 -2.30
C VAL A 102 19.65 15.30 -2.38
N HIS A 103 19.47 14.65 -1.25
CA HIS A 103 18.54 13.54 -1.04
C HIS A 103 17.14 14.09 -0.72
N ARG A 104 16.11 13.47 -1.27
CA ARG A 104 14.71 13.93 -1.13
C ARG A 104 13.79 12.76 -0.80
N PRO A 105 13.97 12.08 0.36
CA PRO A 105 13.14 10.95 0.72
C PRO A 105 11.68 11.40 0.90
N ILE A 106 10.78 10.84 0.10
CA ILE A 106 9.36 10.83 0.43
C ILE A 106 9.12 9.58 1.25
N SER A 107 9.00 9.75 2.56
CA SER A 107 8.78 8.65 3.49
C SER A 107 7.32 8.51 3.85
N TRP A 108 6.93 7.28 4.17
CA TRP A 108 5.57 6.88 4.45
C TRP A 108 5.56 5.85 5.59
N GLY A 109 4.48 5.82 6.35
CA GLY A 109 4.26 4.85 7.43
C GLY A 109 2.79 4.48 7.54
N PHE A 110 2.49 3.22 7.86
CA PHE A 110 1.15 2.78 8.19
C PHE A 110 1.13 1.73 9.30
N VAL A 111 0.01 1.65 10.00
CA VAL A 111 -0.29 0.61 10.99
C VAL A 111 -1.76 0.23 10.90
N THR A 112 -2.08 -1.04 11.13
CA THR A 112 -3.46 -1.57 11.16
C THR A 112 -3.77 -2.18 12.53
N THR A 113 -5.06 -2.19 12.92
CA THR A 113 -5.50 -2.88 14.14
C THR A 113 -5.31 -4.40 14.09
N SER A 114 -5.14 -4.98 12.90
CA SER A 114 -4.74 -6.38 12.71
C SER A 114 -3.23 -6.65 12.90
N GLY A 115 -2.51 -5.70 13.49
CA GLY A 115 -1.09 -5.84 13.82
C GLY A 115 -0.14 -5.71 12.63
N ARG A 116 -0.64 -5.47 11.42
CA ARG A 116 0.19 -5.23 10.23
C ARG A 116 0.68 -3.80 10.21
N TYR A 117 1.92 -3.62 9.81
CA TYR A 117 2.51 -2.30 9.69
C TYR A 117 3.55 -2.28 8.58
N GLY A 118 3.90 -1.07 8.16
CA GLY A 118 5.01 -0.88 7.26
C GLY A 118 5.49 0.55 7.25
N MET A 119 6.72 0.71 6.79
CA MET A 119 7.35 2.00 6.61
C MET A 119 8.31 1.94 5.45
N GLY A 120 8.52 3.08 4.79
CA GLY A 120 9.50 3.14 3.73
C GLY A 120 9.69 4.52 3.16
N ALA A 121 10.57 4.60 2.16
CA ALA A 121 10.88 5.83 1.46
C ALA A 121 11.17 5.55 -0.01
N ASN A 122 10.71 6.46 -0.87
CA ASN A 122 11.20 6.53 -2.24
C ASN A 122 12.38 7.52 -2.27
N ASP A 123 13.55 7.04 -2.70
CA ASP A 123 14.77 7.83 -2.85
C ASP A 123 15.00 8.23 -4.31
N SER A 124 14.30 9.26 -4.78
CA SER A 124 14.70 9.84 -6.06
C SER A 124 15.95 10.71 -5.85
N ARG A 125 17.13 10.21 -6.26
CA ARG A 125 18.36 11.00 -6.42
C ARG A 125 18.17 11.95 -7.61
N GLY A 126 17.41 13.03 -7.44
CA GLY A 126 17.07 13.97 -8.50
C GLY A 126 15.82 14.80 -8.20
N SER A 127 15.21 15.37 -9.25
CA SER A 127 13.89 16.01 -9.15
C SER A 127 12.83 14.93 -8.96
N VAL A 128 12.20 14.91 -7.79
CA VAL A 128 10.97 14.14 -7.63
C VAL A 128 9.88 14.85 -8.47
N PRO A 129 9.04 14.17 -9.27
CA PRO A 129 7.95 14.83 -10.00
C PRO A 129 6.76 15.23 -9.09
N GLY A 130 6.13 16.39 -9.34
CA GLY A 130 5.00 16.93 -8.57
C GLY A 130 5.41 17.92 -7.48
N ARG A 131 4.49 18.77 -7.00
CA ARG A 131 4.82 19.79 -5.97
C ARG A 131 4.56 19.30 -4.54
N ASP A 132 3.54 18.46 -4.37
CA ASP A 132 3.14 17.99 -3.05
C ASP A 132 3.76 16.63 -2.71
N ARG A 133 4.83 16.67 -1.93
CA ARG A 133 5.63 15.50 -1.52
C ARG A 133 4.99 14.74 -0.37
N VAL A 134 4.37 15.48 0.53
CA VAL A 134 3.71 14.95 1.72
C VAL A 134 2.48 14.19 1.25
N LEU A 135 1.61 14.79 0.44
CA LEU A 135 0.47 14.10 -0.16
C LEU A 135 0.87 12.84 -0.94
N GLN A 136 1.97 12.91 -1.69
CA GLN A 136 2.51 11.75 -2.39
C GLN A 136 3.02 10.62 -1.47
N GLY A 137 3.53 10.96 -0.29
CA GLY A 137 3.90 10.00 0.74
C GLY A 137 2.67 9.42 1.42
N GLU A 138 1.69 10.27 1.72
CA GLU A 138 0.44 9.88 2.36
C GLU A 138 -0.33 8.85 1.55
N LEU A 139 -0.53 9.15 0.26
CA LEU A 139 -1.18 8.23 -0.66
C LEU A 139 -0.37 6.93 -0.84
N ARG A 140 0.97 6.98 -0.72
CA ARG A 140 1.79 5.76 -0.70
C ARG A 140 1.58 4.95 0.58
N ALA A 141 1.49 5.59 1.74
CA ALA A 141 1.16 4.91 3.01
C ALA A 141 -0.16 4.16 2.88
N ILE A 142 -1.19 4.83 2.34
CA ILE A 142 -2.50 4.23 2.07
C ILE A 142 -2.39 3.07 1.08
N TRP A 143 -1.67 3.22 -0.03
CA TRP A 143 -1.43 2.13 -0.98
C TRP A 143 -0.84 0.88 -0.32
N TRP A 144 0.21 1.05 0.49
CA TRP A 144 0.84 -0.04 1.19
C TRP A 144 -0.07 -0.68 2.24
N ALA A 145 -0.81 0.12 3.01
CA ALA A 145 -1.77 -0.39 3.97
C ALA A 145 -2.87 -1.21 3.30
N LEU A 146 -3.42 -0.70 2.18
CA LEU A 146 -4.46 -1.39 1.44
C LEU A 146 -3.99 -2.72 0.84
N LEU A 147 -2.70 -2.91 0.58
CA LEU A 147 -2.14 -4.18 0.11
C LEU A 147 -2.01 -5.23 1.21
N GLU A 148 -1.97 -4.79 2.47
CA GLU A 148 -1.77 -5.66 3.63
C GLU A 148 -3.07 -6.09 4.29
N VAL A 149 -4.19 -5.42 3.97
CA VAL A 149 -5.54 -5.79 4.44
C VAL A 149 -6.29 -6.67 3.43
N PRO A 150 -7.16 -7.59 3.88
CA PRO A 150 -7.97 -8.40 2.99
C PRO A 150 -8.83 -7.55 2.05
N ALA A 151 -9.00 -8.02 0.82
CA ALA A 151 -9.69 -7.27 -0.23
C ALA A 151 -11.20 -7.12 0.00
N THR A 152 -11.79 -7.96 0.85
CA THR A 152 -13.23 -8.01 1.14
C THR A 152 -13.61 -7.35 2.46
N HIS A 153 -12.64 -7.10 3.35
CA HIS A 153 -12.93 -6.59 4.70
C HIS A 153 -13.35 -5.12 4.71
N PRO A 154 -14.29 -4.71 5.59
CA PRO A 154 -14.49 -3.30 5.90
C PRO A 154 -13.22 -2.69 6.51
N ILE A 155 -12.89 -1.46 6.11
CA ILE A 155 -11.69 -0.75 6.56
C ILE A 155 -12.00 0.73 6.82
N THR A 156 -11.33 1.30 7.82
CA THR A 156 -11.37 2.73 8.11
C THR A 156 -9.96 3.29 8.14
N VAL A 157 -9.66 4.22 7.23
CA VAL A 157 -8.37 4.92 7.17
C VAL A 157 -8.46 6.23 7.94
N TYR A 158 -7.58 6.40 8.91
CA TYR A 158 -7.35 7.63 9.66
C TYR A 158 -6.10 8.33 9.12
N THR A 159 -6.28 9.56 8.65
CA THR A 159 -5.22 10.42 8.11
C THR A 159 -5.48 11.87 8.51
N ASP A 160 -4.43 12.66 8.69
CA ASP A 160 -4.53 14.10 8.91
C ASP A 160 -4.50 14.94 7.62
N SER A 161 -4.30 14.29 6.46
CA SER A 161 -4.24 14.93 5.15
C SER A 161 -5.63 15.08 4.53
N ARG A 162 -6.16 16.30 4.54
CA ARG A 162 -7.42 16.64 3.84
C ARG A 162 -7.32 16.44 2.33
N ASP A 163 -6.17 16.73 1.73
CA ASP A 163 -5.97 16.55 0.30
C ASP A 163 -5.96 15.08 -0.11
N ALA A 164 -5.46 14.18 0.76
CA ALA A 164 -5.58 12.74 0.54
C ALA A 164 -7.05 12.31 0.59
N ILE A 165 -7.84 12.82 1.55
CA ILE A 165 -9.26 12.52 1.67
C ILE A 165 -10.05 12.99 0.43
N ASP A 166 -9.74 14.17 -0.09
CA ASP A 166 -10.37 14.68 -1.33
C ASP A 166 -10.11 13.72 -2.51
N LEU A 167 -8.84 13.38 -2.76
CA LEU A 167 -8.48 12.47 -3.84
C LEU A 167 -9.10 11.08 -3.67
N LEU A 168 -9.07 10.51 -2.46
CA LEU A 168 -9.70 9.22 -2.18
C LEU A 168 -11.21 9.27 -2.44
N THR A 169 -11.88 10.37 -2.06
CA THR A 169 -13.32 10.55 -2.28
C THR A 169 -13.64 10.63 -3.77
N ARG A 170 -12.85 11.36 -4.54
CA ARG A 170 -12.96 11.47 -5.99
C ARG A 170 -12.73 10.12 -6.67
N TRP A 171 -11.69 9.38 -6.29
CA TRP A 171 -11.40 8.05 -6.85
C TRP A 171 -12.47 7.02 -6.53
N ARG A 172 -13.10 7.07 -5.35
CA ARG A 172 -14.26 6.22 -5.03
C ARG A 172 -15.43 6.43 -5.99
N ASN A 173 -15.54 7.63 -6.57
CA ASN A 173 -16.58 7.99 -7.54
C ASN A 173 -16.13 7.86 -9.01
N GLY A 174 -14.99 7.20 -9.28
CA GLY A 174 -14.52 6.94 -10.63
C GLY A 174 -13.65 8.05 -11.26
N ASP A 175 -13.36 9.13 -10.54
CA ASP A 175 -12.40 10.14 -10.99
C ASP A 175 -10.99 9.52 -11.12
N ARG A 176 -10.13 10.13 -11.94
CA ARG A 176 -8.74 9.74 -12.19
C ARG A 176 -7.75 10.88 -11.94
N ALA A 177 -8.17 11.95 -11.26
CA ALA A 177 -7.31 13.04 -10.85
C ALA A 177 -6.10 12.55 -10.03
N MET A 178 -4.96 13.21 -10.21
CA MET A 178 -3.71 12.86 -9.54
C MET A 178 -3.17 14.07 -8.79
N PRO A 179 -2.28 13.90 -7.80
CA PRO A 179 -1.57 15.02 -7.20
C PRO A 179 -0.93 15.89 -8.29
N ALA A 180 -0.94 17.21 -8.09
CA ALA A 180 -0.47 18.16 -9.09
C ALA A 180 0.99 17.85 -9.52
N GLY A 181 1.17 17.63 -10.83
CA GLY A 181 2.46 17.30 -11.44
C GLY A 181 2.95 15.86 -11.20
N TYR A 182 2.09 14.95 -10.73
CA TYR A 182 2.44 13.55 -10.60
C TYR A 182 2.59 12.88 -11.98
N THR A 183 3.73 12.24 -12.23
CA THR A 183 3.97 11.50 -13.47
C THR A 183 3.27 10.15 -13.45
N VAL A 184 2.26 10.00 -14.30
CA VAL A 184 1.48 8.76 -14.47
C VAL A 184 2.21 7.76 -15.39
N GLU A 185 2.92 8.26 -16.40
CA GLU A 185 3.71 7.45 -17.32
C GLU A 185 5.05 7.05 -16.67
N ARG A 186 5.45 5.80 -16.86
CA ARG A 186 6.73 5.29 -16.36
C ARG A 186 7.51 4.71 -17.52
N ALA A 187 8.81 5.04 -17.59
CA ALA A 187 9.72 4.46 -18.58
C ALA A 187 9.74 2.92 -18.58
N SER A 188 9.40 2.30 -17.44
CA SER A 188 9.27 0.84 -17.32
C SER A 188 7.99 0.25 -17.95
N GLY A 189 7.09 1.07 -18.48
CA GLY A 189 5.76 0.67 -18.96
C GLY A 189 4.80 0.22 -17.85
N ARG A 190 5.23 0.29 -16.57
CA ARG A 190 4.39 -0.06 -15.43
C ARG A 190 3.46 1.08 -15.07
N GLU A 191 2.22 0.74 -14.74
CA GLU A 191 1.27 1.69 -14.18
C GLU A 191 1.83 2.32 -12.89
N ALA A 192 1.72 3.64 -12.77
CA ALA A 192 2.19 4.37 -11.61
C ALA A 192 1.43 3.98 -10.33
N THR A 193 2.12 3.98 -9.19
CA THR A 193 1.55 3.54 -7.89
C THR A 193 0.25 4.25 -7.53
N LEU A 194 0.15 5.57 -7.74
CA LEU A 194 -1.08 6.30 -7.38
C LEU A 194 -2.24 6.05 -8.35
N VAL A 195 -1.94 5.66 -9.60
CA VAL A 195 -2.97 5.21 -10.56
C VAL A 195 -3.51 3.85 -10.12
N GLN A 196 -2.63 2.93 -9.73
CA GLN A 196 -3.04 1.64 -9.15
C GLN A 196 -3.87 1.82 -7.87
N LEU A 197 -3.49 2.79 -7.02
CA LEU A 197 -4.24 3.14 -5.82
C LEU A 197 -5.64 3.66 -6.17
N ALA A 198 -5.77 4.59 -7.12
CA ALA A 198 -7.06 5.11 -7.55
C ALA A 198 -8.03 3.98 -7.96
N GLY A 199 -7.56 3.03 -8.78
CA GLY A 199 -8.36 1.87 -9.15
C GLY A 199 -8.68 0.94 -7.97
N ARG A 200 -7.77 0.78 -7.00
CA ARG A 200 -8.04 -0.02 -5.78
C ARG A 200 -9.08 0.65 -4.89
N VAL A 201 -9.05 1.98 -4.79
CA VAL A 201 -9.99 2.78 -4.00
C VAL A 201 -11.38 2.76 -4.62
N GLU A 202 -11.48 2.90 -5.94
CA GLU A 202 -12.72 2.71 -6.70
C GLU A 202 -13.32 1.32 -6.43
N ARG A 203 -12.53 0.24 -6.59
CA ARG A 203 -13.00 -1.14 -6.33
C ARG A 203 -13.35 -1.41 -4.88
N ALA A 204 -12.72 -0.72 -3.93
CA ALA A 204 -13.06 -0.86 -2.51
C ALA A 204 -14.46 -0.30 -2.20
N GLY A 205 -14.91 0.74 -2.93
CA GLY A 205 -16.27 1.24 -2.86
C GLY A 205 -16.72 1.60 -1.45
N HIS A 206 -17.77 0.92 -0.97
CA HIS A 206 -18.38 1.17 0.34
C HIS A 206 -17.61 0.55 1.52
N ARG A 207 -16.72 -0.41 1.26
CA ARG A 207 -15.92 -1.05 2.33
C ARG A 207 -14.85 -0.11 2.88
N LEU A 208 -14.45 0.91 2.11
CA LEU A 208 -13.43 1.89 2.49
C LEU A 208 -14.11 3.15 3.05
N ARG A 209 -13.90 3.40 4.35
CA ARG A 209 -14.16 4.68 5.00
C ARG A 209 -12.86 5.43 5.22
N VAL A 210 -12.91 6.75 5.12
CA VAL A 210 -11.76 7.63 5.38
C VAL A 210 -12.20 8.69 6.36
N THR A 211 -11.46 8.84 7.45
CA THR A 211 -11.76 9.74 8.56
C THR A 211 -10.59 10.71 8.74
N TRP A 212 -10.90 12.01 8.69
CA TRP A 212 -9.92 13.03 9.05
C TRP A 212 -9.68 13.01 10.55
N VAL A 213 -8.42 12.93 10.95
CA VAL A 213 -7.99 13.17 12.34
C VAL A 213 -7.11 14.40 12.39
N ARG A 214 -7.11 15.08 13.54
CA ARG A 214 -6.21 16.19 13.71
C ARG A 214 -4.79 15.64 13.94
N GLY A 215 -3.83 16.13 13.15
CA GLY A 215 -2.42 15.80 13.33
C GLY A 215 -1.91 16.24 14.71
N HIS A 216 -1.06 15.41 15.31
CA HIS A 216 -0.39 15.67 16.59
C HIS A 216 -1.32 15.92 17.80
N THR A 217 -2.49 15.28 17.86
CA THR A 217 -3.43 15.43 19.00
C THR A 217 -3.73 14.13 19.76
N GLY A 218 -2.85 13.14 19.73
CA GLY A 218 -3.03 11.93 20.54
C GLY A 218 -3.64 10.72 19.83
N HIS A 219 -4.08 10.82 18.55
CA HIS A 219 -4.71 9.68 17.87
C HIS A 219 -3.70 8.54 17.68
N PRO A 220 -3.84 7.39 18.38
CA PRO A 220 -2.74 6.43 18.51
C PRO A 220 -2.20 5.88 17.19
N LEU A 221 -3.10 5.55 16.25
CA LEU A 221 -2.69 4.99 14.95
C LEU A 221 -2.03 6.04 14.04
N ASN A 222 -2.45 7.31 14.13
CA ASN A 222 -1.89 8.39 13.31
C ASN A 222 -0.51 8.79 13.83
N GLU A 223 -0.37 8.90 15.16
CA GLU A 223 0.94 9.14 15.81
C GLU A 223 1.93 8.01 15.55
N CYS A 224 1.45 6.76 15.51
CA CYS A 224 2.29 5.63 15.13
C CYS A 224 2.74 5.74 13.67
N ALA A 225 1.83 6.07 12.76
CA ALA A 225 2.17 6.22 11.34
C ALA A 225 3.19 7.36 11.11
N ASP A 226 3.05 8.49 11.81
CA ASP A 226 4.01 9.60 11.84
C ASP A 226 5.40 9.13 12.30
N ALA A 227 5.45 8.40 13.42
CA ALA A 227 6.68 7.81 13.95
C ALA A 227 7.34 6.86 12.94
N LEU A 228 6.55 6.00 12.28
CA LEU A 228 7.01 5.09 11.24
C LEU A 228 7.58 5.84 10.03
N ALA A 229 6.89 6.90 9.55
CA ALA A 229 7.38 7.71 8.44
C ALA A 229 8.69 8.43 8.79
N LYS A 230 8.85 8.92 10.02
CA LYS A 230 10.09 9.53 10.54
C LYS A 230 11.23 8.52 10.66
N LEU A 231 10.97 7.31 11.14
CA LEU A 231 11.94 6.21 11.19
C LEU A 231 12.41 5.83 9.78
N ALA A 232 11.48 5.67 8.83
CA ALA A 232 11.81 5.39 7.44
C ALA A 232 12.66 6.49 6.80
N ARG A 233 12.39 7.76 7.11
CA ARG A 233 13.23 8.89 6.67
C ARG A 233 14.63 8.80 7.26
N ALA A 234 14.76 8.57 8.56
CA ALA A 234 16.07 8.42 9.19
C ALA A 234 16.87 7.24 8.63
N TRP A 235 16.20 6.13 8.32
CA TRP A 235 16.82 4.97 7.69
C TRP A 235 17.26 5.25 6.25
N ALA A 236 16.41 5.90 5.44
CA ALA A 236 16.74 6.26 4.06
C ALA A 236 17.82 7.36 3.95
N ASP A 237 17.94 8.19 4.99
CA ASP A 237 19.03 9.15 5.17
C ASP A 237 20.32 8.49 5.72
N GLU A 238 20.32 7.18 5.94
CA GLU A 238 21.43 6.41 6.52
C GLU A 238 21.83 6.87 7.94
N ARG A 239 20.97 7.65 8.61
CA ARG A 239 21.13 8.07 10.02
C ARG A 239 20.68 7.01 11.02
N LEU A 240 20.00 5.97 10.55
CA LEU A 240 19.51 4.86 11.35
C LEU A 240 19.81 3.54 10.63
N ALA A 241 20.41 2.58 11.33
CA ALA A 241 20.62 1.24 10.80
C ALA A 241 19.27 0.52 10.61
N LYS A 242 19.18 -0.35 9.59
CA LYS A 242 17.96 -1.09 9.26
C LYS A 242 17.38 -1.84 10.47
N GLY A 243 18.21 -2.60 11.20
CA GLY A 243 17.77 -3.40 12.34
C GLY A 243 17.21 -2.55 13.49
N THR A 244 17.80 -1.38 13.74
CA THR A 244 17.29 -0.43 14.74
C THR A 244 15.95 0.16 14.30
N ALA A 245 15.83 0.55 13.03
CA ALA A 245 14.57 1.04 12.46
C ALA A 245 13.45 0.00 12.60
N GLU A 246 13.73 -1.28 12.29
CA GLU A 246 12.79 -2.39 12.46
C GLU A 246 12.36 -2.59 13.91
N ALA A 247 13.32 -2.58 14.85
CA ALA A 247 13.04 -2.74 16.28
C ALA A 247 12.19 -1.60 16.85
N ASP A 248 12.50 -0.35 16.46
CA ASP A 248 11.79 0.84 16.88
C ASP A 248 10.37 0.89 16.29
N ALA A 249 10.22 0.55 15.02
CA ALA A 249 8.91 0.41 14.37
C ALA A 249 8.03 -0.61 15.11
N ARG A 250 8.58 -1.80 15.42
CA ARG A 250 7.86 -2.84 16.14
C ARG A 250 7.44 -2.41 17.56
N ARG A 251 8.22 -1.54 18.21
CA ARG A 251 7.91 -0.99 19.53
C ARG A 251 6.81 0.07 19.45
N ALA A 252 6.91 0.99 18.50
CA ALA A 252 5.90 2.03 18.26
C ALA A 252 4.52 1.42 17.96
N VAL A 253 4.48 0.41 17.09
CA VAL A 253 3.25 -0.29 16.71
C VAL A 253 2.59 -0.97 17.91
N ARG A 254 3.36 -1.70 18.74
CA ARG A 254 2.81 -2.33 19.96
C ARG A 254 2.17 -1.29 20.89
N ASN A 255 2.87 -0.20 21.18
CA ASN A 255 2.36 0.85 22.05
C ASN A 255 1.10 1.52 21.49
N ALA A 256 1.05 1.74 20.17
CA ALA A 256 -0.10 2.35 19.51
C ALA A 256 -1.34 1.47 19.58
N LEU A 257 -1.19 0.15 19.37
CA LEU A 257 -2.30 -0.80 19.46
C LEU A 257 -2.84 -0.91 20.89
N THR A 258 -1.97 -0.92 21.90
CA THR A 258 -2.41 -0.87 23.31
C THR A 258 -3.19 0.42 23.62
N ARG A 259 -2.73 1.58 23.14
CA ARG A 259 -3.40 2.87 23.34
C ARG A 259 -4.69 3.03 22.53
N PHE A 260 -4.87 2.27 21.46
CA PHE A 260 -6.07 2.32 20.63
C PHE A 260 -7.20 1.44 21.18
N ALA A 261 -6.84 0.34 21.84
CA ALA A 261 -7.78 -0.61 22.42
C ALA A 261 -8.30 -0.22 23.82
N GLY A 262 -7.53 0.60 24.57
CA GLY A 262 -7.91 1.12 25.89
C GLY A 262 -8.35 2.57 25.83
#